data_AF-A0A645CQH8-F1
#
_entry.id   AF-A0A645CQH8-F1
#
_cell.length_a   1.000
_cell.length_b   1.000
_cell.length_c   1.000
_cell.angle_alpha   90.00
_cell.angle_beta   90.00
_cell.angle_gamma   90.00
#
_symmetry.space_group_name_H-M   'P 1'
#
loop_
_entity.id
_entity.type
_entity.pdbx_description
1 polymer ?
#
loop_
_entity_poly.entity_id
_entity_poly.type
_entity_poly.pdbx_seq_one_letter_code
_entity_poly.pdbx_strand_id
1 'polypeptide(L)' 'MQIQLKSFSRIASIGHKVSHAKNRRSRAFKYNLHPVTVILDGMKKKIKVPTKTLRALKKAGLTSHYKAA' A
#
# COMPACT_ATOMS: atom_id res chain seq x y z
N MET A 1 -3.00 -9.02 14.17
CA MET A 1 -2.02 -8.19 13.45
C MET A 1 -2.44 -6.74 13.55
N GLN A 2 -1.59 -5.86 14.09
CA GLN A 2 -1.87 -4.43 14.23
C GLN A 2 -1.70 -3.75 12.86
N ILE A 3 -2.76 -3.12 12.34
CA ILE A 3 -2.69 -2.42 11.04
C ILE A 3 -1.98 -1.08 11.27
N GLN A 4 -0.67 -1.02 10.99
CA GLN A 4 0.08 0.23 11.08
C GLN A 4 -0.21 1.11 9.86
N LEU A 5 -0.97 2.19 10.07
CA LEU A 5 -1.18 3.24 9.08
C LEU A 5 -0.02 4.25 9.14
N LYS A 6 1.14 3.86 8.63
CA LYS A 6 2.29 4.76 8.42
C LYS A 6 2.15 5.53 7.10
N SER A 7 2.81 6.69 7.02
CA SER A 7 3.05 7.33 5.72
C SER A 7 3.98 6.44 4.89
N PHE A 8 3.48 5.95 3.77
CA PHE A 8 4.28 5.14 2.86
C PHE A 8 5.09 6.06 1.95
N SER A 9 6.42 5.87 1.91
CA SER A 9 7.26 6.46 0.87
C SER A 9 6.81 5.97 -0.51
N ARG A 10 7.11 6.73 -1.57
CA ARG A 10 6.84 6.30 -2.95
C ARG A 10 7.73 5.11 -3.36
N ILE A 11 8.94 5.06 -2.82
CA ILE A 11 9.95 4.04 -3.11
C ILE A 11 10.01 3.06 -1.95
N ALA A 12 9.93 1.78 -2.25
CA ALA A 12 10.06 0.69 -1.29
C ALA A 12 11.51 0.29 -1.09
N SER A 13 12.21 0.06 -2.20
CA SER A 13 13.62 -0.34 -2.20
C SER A 13 14.29 0.04 -3.52
N ILE A 14 15.62 0.03 -3.52
CA ILE A 14 16.45 0.22 -4.69
C ILE A 14 17.07 -1.14 -5.04
N GLY A 15 17.13 -1.48 -6.33
CA GLY A 15 17.87 -2.64 -6.80
C GLY A 15 18.19 -2.55 -8.28
N HIS A 16 18.32 -3.69 -8.97
CA HIS A 16 18.78 -3.71 -10.35
C HIS A 16 17.76 -4.30 -11.34
N LYS A 17 17.72 -3.76 -12.56
CA LYS A 17 17.20 -4.43 -13.74
C LYS A 17 18.38 -5.19 -14.36
N VAL A 18 18.31 -6.52 -14.35
CA VAL A 18 19.33 -7.41 -14.91
C VAL A 18 18.89 -7.84 -16.30
N SER A 19 19.74 -7.66 -17.32
CA SER A 19 19.47 -8.15 -18.68
C SER A 19 19.85 -9.62 -18.85
N HIS A 20 19.50 -10.21 -20.00
CA HIS A 20 19.95 -11.55 -20.37
C HIS A 20 21.48 -11.69 -20.34
N ALA A 21 22.20 -10.68 -20.85
CA ALA A 21 23.66 -10.58 -20.78
C ALA A 21 24.21 -10.17 -19.38
N LYS A 22 23.39 -10.26 -18.32
CA LYS A 22 23.72 -9.88 -16.93
C LYS A 22 24.13 -8.42 -16.73
N ASN A 23 23.78 -7.52 -17.65
CA ASN A 23 24.00 -6.08 -17.45
C ASN A 23 23.06 -5.57 -16.35
N ARG A 24 23.60 -4.90 -15.34
CA ARG A 24 22.85 -4.38 -14.18
C ARG A 24 22.66 -2.87 -14.30
N ARG A 25 21.41 -2.41 -14.32
CA ARG A 25 21.06 -0.97 -14.23
C ARG A 25 20.26 -0.70 -12.96
N SER A 26 20.49 0.41 -12.28
CA SER A 26 19.71 0.76 -11.08
C SER A 26 18.23 0.97 -11.42
N ARG A 27 17.34 0.51 -10.54
CA ARG A 27 15.89 0.75 -10.59
C ARG A 27 15.34 0.94 -9.20
N ALA A 28 14.33 1.79 -9.09
CA ALA A 28 13.52 1.91 -7.89
C ALA A 28 12.33 0.93 -7.97
N PHE A 29 12.09 0.17 -6.90
CA PHE A 29 10.86 -0.58 -6.70
C PHE A 29 9.87 0.32 -5.96
N LYS A 30 8.76 0.66 -6.61
CA LYS A 30 7.74 1.58 -6.06
C LYS A 30 6.63 0.79 -5.37
N TYR A 31 6.05 1.35 -4.32
CA TYR A 31 4.81 0.80 -3.75
C TYR A 31 3.63 1.08 -4.69
N ASN A 32 2.70 0.12 -4.75
CA ASN A 32 1.43 0.28 -5.47
C ASN A 32 0.42 1.05 -4.59
N LEU A 33 0.66 2.35 -4.41
CA LEU A 33 -0.11 3.22 -3.51
C LEU A 33 -1.40 3.69 -4.17
N HIS A 34 -2.52 3.54 -3.46
CA HIS A 34 -3.84 4.01 -3.87
C HIS A 34 -4.47 4.92 -2.81
N PRO A 35 -5.13 6.02 -3.21
CA PRO A 35 -5.88 6.85 -2.27
C PRO A 35 -7.16 6.11 -1.84
N VAL A 36 -7.35 5.97 -0.54
CA VAL A 36 -8.52 5.30 0.06
C VAL A 36 -9.06 6.13 1.21
N THR A 37 -10.38 6.16 1.35
CA THR A 37 -11.06 6.75 2.50
C THR A 37 -11.29 5.67 3.55
N VAL A 38 -10.69 5.84 4.72
CA VAL A 38 -10.81 4.92 5.87
C VAL A 38 -11.52 5.66 6.99
N ILE A 39 -12.38 4.96 7.72
CA ILE A 39 -13.00 5.48 8.95
C ILE A 39 -12.09 5.09 10.11
N LEU A 40 -11.46 6.08 10.72
CA LEU A 40 -10.60 5.91 11.90
C LEU A 40 -11.17 6.78 13.01
N ASP A 41 -11.50 6.17 14.14
CA ASP A 41 -12.02 6.88 15.33
C ASP A 41 -13.25 7.73 15.02
N GLY A 42 -14.15 7.23 14.17
CA GLY A 42 -15.37 7.94 13.73
C GLY A 42 -15.16 9.02 12.67
N MET A 43 -13.91 9.38 12.34
CA MET A 43 -13.59 10.37 11.31
C MET A 43 -13.21 9.72 9.99
N LYS A 44 -13.71 10.26 8.88
CA LYS A 44 -13.31 9.87 7.52
C LYS A 44 -11.96 10.51 7.19
N LYS A 45 -10.91 9.70 7.00
CA LYS A 45 -9.58 10.16 6.57
C LYS A 45 -9.22 9.57 5.21
N LYS A 46 -8.71 10.42 4.31
CA LYS A 46 -8.19 10.01 3.00
C LYS A 46 -6.69 9.75 3.11
N ILE A 47 -6.27 8.51 2.91
CA ILE A 47 -4.86 8.09 3.02
C ILE A 47 -4.40 7.30 1.80
N LYS A 48 -3.10 7.39 1.48
CA LYS A 48 -2.49 6.57 0.42
C LYS A 48 -1.95 5.28 1.02
N VAL A 49 -2.48 4.14 0.60
CA VAL A 49 -2.11 2.83 1.13
C VAL A 49 -1.73 1.85 0.03
N PRO A 50 -0.78 0.94 0.26
CA PRO A 50 -0.53 -0.18 -0.64
C PRO A 50 -1.74 -1.13 -0.72
N THR A 51 -1.87 -1.83 -1.85
CA THR A 51 -2.95 -2.81 -2.07
C THR A 51 -2.99 -3.93 -1.02
N LYS A 52 -1.85 -4.34 -0.46
CA LYS A 52 -1.77 -5.33 0.63
C LYS A 52 -2.47 -4.82 1.90
N THR A 53 -2.18 -3.58 2.29
CA THR A 53 -2.80 -2.93 3.44
C THR A 53 -4.27 -2.65 3.17
N LEU A 54 -4.63 -2.26 1.94
CA LEU A 54 -6.02 -2.08 1.52
C LEU A 54 -6.83 -3.38 1.69
N ARG A 55 -6.28 -4.55 1.32
CA ARG A 55 -6.93 -5.85 1.54
C ARG A 55 -7.16 -6.13 3.03
N ALA A 56 -6.18 -5.83 3.87
CA ALA A 56 -6.32 -5.96 5.32
C ALA A 56 -7.39 -5.01 5.89
N LEU A 57 -7.44 -3.77 5.43
CA LEU A 57 -8.44 -2.78 5.81
C LEU A 57 -9.86 -3.19 5.41
N LYS A 58 -10.02 -3.74 4.21
CA LYS A 58 -11.30 -4.33 3.77
C LYS A 58 -11.70 -5.48 4.68
N LYS A 59 -10.81 -6.45 4.92
CA LYS A 59 -11.08 -7.58 5.81
C LYS A 59 -11.49 -7.13 7.23
N ALA A 60 -10.92 -6.03 7.72
CA ALA A 60 -11.24 -5.46 9.02
C ALA A 60 -12.53 -4.62 9.07
N GLY A 61 -13.22 -4.41 7.94
CA GLY A 61 -14.45 -3.60 7.89
C GLY A 61 -14.23 -2.09 8.06
N LEU A 62 -12.98 -1.61 8.00
CA LEU A 62 -12.64 -0.20 8.20
C LEU A 62 -12.92 0.69 6.98
N THR A 63 -13.20 0.08 5.83
CA THR A 63 -13.58 0.78 4.59
C THR A 63 -15.09 0.99 4.50
N SER A 64 -15.53 2.18 4.10
CA SER A 64 -16.94 2.61 4.18
C SER A 64 -17.95 1.73 3.43
N HIS A 65 -17.52 1.01 2.41
CA HIS A 65 -18.38 0.28 1.46
C HIS A 65 -18.22 -1.23 1.53
N TYR A 66 -17.30 -1.74 2.37
CA TYR A 66 -17.12 -3.18 2.52
C TYR A 66 -18.02 -3.68 3.65
N LYS A 67 -19.06 -4.44 3.31
CA LYS A 67 -19.78 -5.31 4.24
C LYS A 67 -19.29 -6.75 4.02
N ALA A 68 -18.93 -7.44 5.10
CA ALA A 68 -18.81 -8.90 5.04
C ALA A 68 -20.22 -9.46 4.78
N ALA A 69 -20.33 -10.36 3.79
CA ALA A 69 -21.56 -11.10 3.53
C ALA A 69 -21.84 -12.08 4.67
#